data_AF-A0AB39SB97-F1
#
_entry.id   AF-A0AB39SB97-F1
#
_cell.length_a   1.000
_cell.length_b   1.000
_cell.length_c   1.000
_cell.angle_alpha   90.00
_cell.angle_beta   90.00
_cell.angle_gamma   90.00
#
_symmetry.space_group_name_H-M   'P 1'
#
loop_
_entity.id
_entity.type
_entity.pdbx_description
1 polymer ?
#
loop_
_entity_poly.entity_id
_entity_poly.type
_entity_poly.pdbx_seq_one_letter_code
_entity_poly.pdbx_strand_id
1 'polypeptide(L)' 'MERKADELVRAAEAVHVHGRAHEGFDPKGGNIIVPGGMFAYQVVVRSERVYVVQITCLGF' A
#
# COMPACT_ATOMS: atom_id res chain seq x y z
N MET A 1 14.64 11.09 3.50
CA MET A 1 13.54 10.18 3.13
C MET A 1 12.56 10.86 2.18
N GLU A 2 12.15 12.10 2.47
CA GLU A 2 11.19 12.90 1.66
C GLU A 2 11.51 12.90 0.15
N ARG A 3 12.75 13.18 -0.26
CA ARG A 3 13.10 13.25 -1.69
C ARG A 3 12.83 11.97 -2.49
N LYS A 4 13.03 10.80 -1.87
CA LYS A 4 12.76 9.50 -2.52
C LYS A 4 11.26 9.25 -2.67
N ALA A 5 10.47 9.69 -1.69
CA ALA A 5 9.02 9.59 -1.76
C ALA A 5 8.47 10.49 -2.87
N ASP A 6 8.96 11.74 -2.97
CA ASP A 6 8.54 12.69 -4.01
C ASP A 6 8.88 12.21 -5.43
N GLU A 7 10.07 11.62 -5.60
CA GLU A 7 10.49 11.03 -6.88
C GLU A 7 9.58 9.86 -7.30
N LEU A 8 9.14 9.04 -6.34
CA LEU A 8 8.18 7.95 -6.59
C LEU A 8 6.79 8.46 -6.95
N VAL A 9 6.30 9.49 -6.24
CA VAL A 9 4.99 10.13 -6.53
C VAL A 9 4.99 10.70 -7.94
N ARG A 10 6.03 11.46 -8.32
CA ARG A 10 6.14 12.06 -9.65
C ARG A 10 6.23 11.03 -10.78
N ALA A 11 6.91 9.91 -10.54
CA ALA A 11 6.97 8.81 -11.50
C ALA A 11 5.60 8.14 -11.70
N ALA A 12 4.82 7.96 -10.63
CA ALA A 12 3.48 7.39 -10.70
C ALA A 12 2.50 8.32 -11.46
N GLU A 13 2.60 9.63 -11.22
CA GLU A 13 1.82 10.66 -11.93
C GLU A 13 2.12 10.66 -13.44
N ALA A 14 3.40 10.59 -13.82
CA ALA A 14 3.82 10.59 -15.22
C ALA A 14 3.33 9.35 -16.01
N VAL A 15 3.13 8.22 -15.32
CA VAL A 15 2.65 6.95 -15.90
C VAL A 15 1.11 6.87 -15.96
N HIS A 16 0.40 7.97 -15.67
CA HIS A 16 -1.07 7.99 -15.61
C HIS A 16 -1.67 6.95 -14.65
N VAL A 17 -0.95 6.59 -13.57
CA VAL A 17 -1.56 5.86 -12.46
C VAL A 17 -2.37 6.86 -11.62
N HIS A 18 -3.32 7.54 -12.26
CA HIS A 18 -4.34 8.29 -11.55
C HIS A 18 -5.35 7.28 -11.04
N GLY A 19 -5.51 7.23 -9.72
CA GLY A 19 -6.38 6.25 -9.09
C GLY A 19 -7.78 6.25 -9.70
N ARG A 20 -8.32 7.44 -9.98
CA ARG A 20 -9.64 7.62 -10.58
C ARG A 20 -9.79 7.04 -11.99
N ALA A 21 -8.70 6.91 -12.74
CA ALA A 21 -8.70 6.33 -14.08
C ALA A 21 -8.36 4.83 -14.08
N HIS A 22 -8.16 4.21 -12.90
CA HIS A 22 -7.86 2.78 -12.81
C HIS A 22 -9.10 1.93 -13.11
N GLU A 23 -9.09 1.30 -14.29
CA GLU A 23 -10.16 0.41 -14.76
C GLU A 23 -9.97 -1.05 -14.31
N GLY A 24 -8.78 -1.42 -13.83
CA GLY A 24 -8.45 -2.78 -13.42
C GLY A 24 -8.87 -3.14 -11.99
N PHE A 25 -8.63 -4.39 -11.62
CA PHE A 25 -8.67 -4.80 -10.22
C PHE A 25 -7.53 -4.13 -9.45
N ASP A 26 -7.79 -3.82 -8.19
CA ASP A 26 -6.72 -3.40 -7.29
C ASP A 26 -5.66 -4.52 -7.18
N PRO A 27 -4.37 -4.17 -7.05
CA PRO A 27 -3.33 -5.14 -6.75
C PRO A 27 -3.74 -5.98 -5.53
N LYS A 28 -3.45 -7.28 -5.62
CA LYS A 28 -3.73 -8.19 -4.50
C LYS A 28 -2.98 -7.69 -3.26
N GLY A 29 -3.73 -7.47 -2.17
CA GLY A 29 -3.15 -7.23 -0.87
C GLY A 29 -2.29 -8.39 -0.38
N GLY A 30 -1.70 -8.25 0.80
CA GLY A 30 -0.79 -9.26 1.31
C GLY A 30 -0.65 -9.27 2.82
N ASN A 31 0.00 -10.33 3.29
CA ASN A 31 0.31 -10.56 4.69
C ASN A 31 1.83 -10.64 4.83
N ILE A 32 2.38 -9.90 5.79
CA ILE A 32 3.79 -9.94 6.17
C ILE A 32 3.85 -10.43 7.61
N ILE A 33 4.39 -11.63 7.80
CA ILE A 33 4.61 -12.19 9.12
C ILE A 33 5.88 -11.57 9.70
N VAL A 34 5.79 -11.09 10.95
CA VAL A 34 6.90 -10.51 11.69
C VAL A 34 6.97 -11.14 13.08
N PRO A 35 8.12 -11.13 13.76
CA PRO A 35 8.16 -11.54 15.16
C PRO A 35 7.13 -10.75 15.98
N GLY A 36 6.27 -11.47 16.72
CA GLY A 36 5.21 -10.86 17.53
C GLY A 36 3.90 -10.56 16.81
N GLY A 37 3.74 -10.90 15.53
CA GLY A 37 2.45 -10.76 14.86
C GLY A 37 2.52 -10.74 13.32
N MET A 38 1.65 -9.92 12.72
CA MET A 38 1.64 -9.74 11.26
C MET A 38 1.09 -8.38 10.86
N PHE A 39 1.49 -7.94 9.67
CA PHE A 39 0.83 -6.85 8.96
C PHE A 39 -0.01 -7.41 7.82
N ALA A 40 -1.25 -6.95 7.72
CA ALA A 40 -2.07 -7.12 6.52
C ALA A 40 -2.12 -5.77 5.79
N TYR A 41 -1.95 -5.78 4.48
CA TYR A 41 -2.07 -4.57 3.66
C TYR A 41 -3.00 -4.76 2.47
N GLN A 42 -3.69 -3.69 2.09
CA GLN A 42 -4.50 -3.61 0.88
C GLN A 42 -4.17 -2.32 0.14
N VAL A 43 -3.84 -2.44 -1.15
CA VAL A 43 -3.68 -1.29 -2.04
C VAL A 43 -5.05 -0.98 -2.64
N VAL A 44 -5.50 0.26 -2.55
CA VAL A 44 -6.72 0.73 -3.21
C VAL A 44 -6.31 1.83 -4.17
N VAL A 45 -6.08 1.44 -5.43
CA VAL A 45 -5.54 2.35 -6.46
C VAL A 45 -6.51 3.49 -6.67
N ARG A 46 -7.82 3.22 -6.71
CA ARG A 46 -8.87 4.24 -6.90
C ARG A 46 -8.93 5.32 -5.83
N SER A 47 -8.48 5.00 -4.63
CA SER A 47 -8.40 5.96 -3.53
C SER A 47 -6.99 6.50 -3.32
N GLU A 48 -6.04 6.10 -4.16
CA GLU A 48 -4.61 6.45 -4.08
C GLU A 48 -4.06 6.20 -2.67
N ARG A 49 -4.41 5.03 -2.10
CA ARG A 49 -4.15 4.70 -0.69
C ARG A 49 -3.68 3.26 -0.52
N VAL A 50 -2.88 3.08 0.53
CA VAL A 50 -2.56 1.77 1.08
C VAL A 50 -3.08 1.72 2.51
N TYR A 51 -3.93 0.75 2.80
CA TYR A 51 -4.39 0.46 4.15
C TYR A 51 -3.50 -0.61 4.75
N VAL A 52 -3.05 -0.38 5.99
CA VAL A 52 -2.21 -1.32 6.73
C VAL A 52 -2.83 -1.57 8.09
N VAL A 53 -3.03 -2.83 8.45
CA VAL A 53 -3.48 -3.26 9.77
C VAL A 53 -2.36 -4.06 10.42
N GLN A 54 -2.00 -3.68 11.64
CA GLN A 54 -1.09 -4.45 12.48
C GLN A 54 -1.91 -5.36 13.40
N ILE A 55 -1.60 -6.64 13.37
CA ILE A 55 -2.12 -7.64 14.30
C ILE A 55 -0.97 -8.04 15.21
N THR A 56 -1.09 -7.75 16.49
CA THR A 56 -0.08 -8.07 17.50
C THR A 56 -0.52 -9.29 18.29
N CYS A 57 0.32 -10.33 18.35
CA CYS A 57 0.11 -11.49 19.20
C CYS A 57 0.66 -11.17 20.59
N LEU A 58 -0.21 -11.06 21.59
CA LEU A 58 0.18 -10.64 22.93
C LEU A 58 0.64 -11.79 23.85
N GLY A 59 0.60 -13.04 23.36
CA GLY A 59 1.25 -14.19 23.99
C GLY A 59 0.75 -14.60 25.37
N PHE A 60 -0.41 -14.10 25.80
CA PHE A 60 -1.06 -14.46 27.06
C PHE A 60 -2.24 -15.41 26.86
#